data_AF-A0A9R0YGJ4-F1
#
_entry.id   AF-A0A9R0YGJ4-F1
#
_cell.length_a   1.000
_cell.length_b   1.000
_cell.length_c   1.000
_cell.angle_alpha   90.00
_cell.angle_beta   90.00
_cell.angle_gamma   90.00
#
_symmetry.space_group_name_H-M   'P 1'
#
loop_
_entity.id
_entity.type
_entity.pdbx_description
1 polymer ?
#
loop_
_entity_poly.entity_id
_entity_poly.type
_entity_poly.pdbx_seq_one_letter_code
_entity_poly.pdbx_strand_id
1 'polypeptide(L)'
;MIRAIEGSSKNGTLVDPCAPKGYSHKRKVLARTSGASRSNLENQYVDNGSGNYKKCRSSSMIMMQEGKEKCKYQQCHLGSNFVPELLGHFLATENFYFTSKFFGLDRSSSLSDFVVAGEQLCNKDLSTLRQKYLNHSDEDFSRYCFSSAYIVALLHDSLGVPLDDKRIEYSNQIGDTHIEWALGAFIANTKDRILGASGAAATQAPKHRPLLAVLGAFLACGVFLGLRWRKPKTKIIYDLEKGRYIMTRIS
;
A
#
# COMPACT_ATOMS: atom_id res chain seq x y z
N MET A 1 -14.79 -4.79 17.52
CA MET A 1 -15.24 -3.54 16.87
C MET A 1 -15.17 -2.42 17.89
N ILE A 2 -14.41 -1.35 17.60
CA ILE A 2 -14.36 -0.15 18.43
C ILE A 2 -15.64 0.65 18.18
N ARG A 3 -16.27 1.19 19.22
CA ARG A 3 -17.47 2.03 19.12
C ARG A 3 -17.32 3.25 20.02
N ALA A 4 -17.81 4.39 19.54
CA ALA A 4 -17.90 5.61 20.32
C ALA A 4 -19.25 5.62 21.05
N ILE A 5 -19.25 5.31 22.34
CA ILE A 5 -20.47 5.10 23.12
C ILE A 5 -20.62 6.19 24.19
N GLU A 6 -21.83 6.71 24.36
CA GLU A 6 -22.17 7.68 25.42
C GLU A 6 -22.90 6.96 26.57
N GLY A 7 -22.32 6.99 27.78
CA GLY A 7 -22.93 6.44 28.99
C GLY A 7 -23.63 7.51 29.83
N SER A 8 -24.91 7.34 30.14
CA SER A 8 -25.61 8.15 31.15
C SER A 8 -25.67 7.40 32.47
N SER A 9 -25.02 7.95 33.50
CA SER A 9 -24.91 7.37 34.85
C SER A 9 -26.25 7.29 35.62
N LYS A 10 -27.39 7.69 35.02
CA LYS A 10 -28.67 7.76 35.76
C LYS A 10 -29.62 6.58 35.58
N ASN A 11 -29.42 5.66 34.63
CA ASN A 11 -30.33 4.50 34.45
C ASN A 11 -29.72 3.22 33.82
N GLY A 12 -28.39 3.14 33.65
CA GLY A 12 -27.74 1.93 33.10
C GLY A 12 -28.02 1.65 31.62
N THR A 13 -28.72 2.55 30.92
CA THR A 13 -28.98 2.47 29.48
C THR A 13 -27.87 3.16 28.71
N LEU A 14 -27.12 2.37 27.94
CA LEU A 14 -26.00 2.83 27.15
C LEU A 14 -26.47 3.12 25.71
N VAL A 15 -26.20 4.34 25.22
CA VAL A 15 -26.71 4.80 23.93
C VAL A 15 -25.56 4.97 22.93
N ASP A 16 -25.74 4.42 21.73
CA ASP A 16 -24.77 4.52 20.65
C ASP A 16 -25.20 5.63 19.67
N PRO A 17 -24.55 6.81 19.67
CA PRO A 17 -24.85 7.88 18.72
C PRO A 17 -24.45 7.54 17.29
N CYS A 18 -23.56 6.55 17.10
CA CYS A 18 -23.09 6.09 15.81
C CYS A 18 -23.94 4.94 15.25
N ALA A 19 -24.93 4.44 16.00
CA ALA A 19 -25.90 3.48 15.50
C ALA A 19 -27.18 4.21 15.07
N PRO A 20 -27.76 3.87 13.90
CA PRO A 20 -29.01 4.48 13.44
C PRO A 20 -30.15 4.34 14.44
N LYS A 21 -31.10 5.26 14.39
CA LYS A 21 -32.27 5.21 15.26
C LYS A 21 -33.09 3.95 14.98
N GLY A 22 -33.47 3.24 16.04
CA GLY A 22 -34.17 1.94 15.96
C GLY A 22 -33.23 0.74 15.84
N TYR A 23 -31.91 0.95 15.81
CA TYR A 23 -30.94 -0.12 15.97
C TYR A 23 -30.88 -0.58 17.43
N SER A 24 -31.08 -1.87 17.68
CA SER A 24 -30.90 -2.47 19.00
C SER A 24 -30.04 -3.72 18.88
N HIS A 25 -29.00 -3.81 19.70
CA HIS A 25 -28.17 -5.00 19.77
C HIS A 25 -27.76 -5.22 21.22
N LYS A 26 -28.31 -6.28 21.85
CA LYS A 26 -27.90 -6.70 23.19
C LYS A 26 -26.49 -7.28 23.12
N ARG A 27 -25.47 -6.43 23.22
CA ARG A 27 -24.06 -6.85 23.27
C ARG A 27 -23.49 -6.49 24.64
N LYS A 28 -22.84 -7.46 25.26
CA LYS A 28 -22.08 -7.24 26.51
C LYS A 28 -20.93 -6.29 26.21
N VAL A 29 -20.89 -5.14 26.88
CA VAL A 29 -19.72 -4.27 26.81
C VAL A 29 -18.56 -4.94 27.55
N LEU A 30 -17.50 -5.26 26.81
CA LEU A 30 -16.22 -5.66 27.37
C LEU A 30 -15.43 -4.38 27.66
N ALA A 31 -15.18 -4.08 28.93
CA ALA A 31 -14.33 -2.95 29.30
C ALA A 31 -12.90 -3.21 28.79
N ARG A 32 -12.28 -2.18 28.19
CA ARG A 32 -10.86 -2.21 27.83
C ARG A 32 -10.02 -2.24 29.12
N THR A 33 -9.17 -3.25 29.25
CA THR A 33 -8.25 -3.45 30.38
C THR A 33 -6.97 -2.59 30.27
N SER A 34 -7.05 -1.39 29.69
CA SER A 34 -5.88 -0.53 29.49
C SER A 34 -5.93 0.72 30.38
N GLY A 35 -5.37 0.59 31.59
CA GLY A 35 -4.51 1.62 32.22
C GLY A 35 -5.11 2.88 32.85
N ALA A 36 -6.39 3.19 32.73
CA ALA A 36 -7.02 4.26 33.52
C ALA A 36 -8.52 4.02 33.69
N SER A 37 -8.92 3.72 34.93
CA SER A 37 -10.29 3.46 35.39
C SER A 37 -10.94 2.20 34.81
N ARG A 38 -11.24 1.22 35.67
CA ARG A 38 -12.22 0.17 35.33
C ARG A 38 -13.50 0.90 34.96
N SER A 39 -13.89 0.91 33.69
CA SER A 39 -15.15 1.53 33.32
C SER A 39 -16.26 0.74 34.04
N ASN A 40 -17.15 1.44 34.76
CA ASN A 40 -18.37 0.86 35.34
C ASN A 40 -19.35 0.33 34.28
N LEU A 41 -18.90 0.25 33.02
CA LEU A 41 -19.61 -0.22 31.84
C LEU A 41 -19.46 -1.72 31.61
N GLU A 42 -18.58 -2.39 32.36
CA GLU A 42 -18.44 -3.84 32.30
C GLU A 42 -19.79 -4.51 32.63
N ASN A 43 -20.31 -5.34 31.70
CA ASN A 43 -21.66 -5.96 31.75
C ASN A 43 -22.86 -5.05 31.43
N GLN A 44 -22.67 -3.81 30.97
CA GLN A 44 -23.78 -3.00 30.43
C GLN A 44 -24.15 -3.43 29.01
N TYR A 45 -25.42 -3.22 28.65
CA TYR A 45 -25.96 -3.48 27.32
C TYR A 45 -26.18 -2.15 26.59
N VAL A 46 -25.73 -2.07 25.33
CA VAL A 46 -26.10 -0.97 24.44
C VAL A 46 -27.54 -1.20 23.99
N ASP A 47 -28.47 -0.46 24.56
CA ASP A 47 -29.90 -0.78 24.42
C ASP A 47 -30.51 -0.13 23.17
N ASN A 48 -29.95 0.99 22.69
CA ASN A 48 -30.51 1.71 21.56
C ASN A 48 -29.51 2.61 20.80
N GLY A 49 -29.62 2.62 19.47
CA GLY A 49 -28.99 3.59 18.59
C GLY A 49 -29.78 4.90 18.58
N SER A 50 -29.10 6.04 18.70
CA SER A 50 -29.74 7.35 18.67
C SER A 50 -29.63 8.09 17.34
N GLY A 51 -28.74 7.65 16.44
CA GLY A 51 -28.56 8.23 15.11
C GLY A 51 -28.24 9.73 15.15
N ASN A 52 -27.12 10.10 15.77
CA ASN A 52 -26.71 11.49 15.90
C ASN A 52 -25.25 11.66 15.46
N TYR A 53 -25.07 12.09 14.21
CA TYR A 53 -23.73 12.24 13.62
C TYR A 53 -22.81 13.16 14.43
N LYS A 54 -23.32 14.32 14.88
CA LYS A 54 -22.52 15.30 15.64
C LYS A 54 -22.02 14.71 16.95
N LYS A 55 -22.89 14.00 17.67
CA LYS A 55 -22.51 13.27 18.88
C LYS A 55 -21.56 12.11 18.57
N CYS A 56 -21.78 11.38 17.49
CA CYS A 56 -20.89 10.30 17.07
C CYS A 56 -19.47 10.81 16.80
N ARG A 57 -19.35 11.97 16.13
CA ARG A 57 -18.09 12.66 15.85
C ARG A 57 -17.42 13.14 17.14
N SER A 58 -18.16 13.81 18.03
CA SER A 58 -17.60 14.25 19.32
C SER A 58 -17.15 13.07 20.20
N SER A 59 -17.93 11.98 20.24
CA SER A 59 -17.57 10.79 21.03
C SER A 59 -16.35 10.06 20.42
N SER A 60 -16.23 10.03 19.09
CA SER A 60 -15.04 9.52 18.40
C SER A 60 -13.80 10.36 18.73
N MET A 61 -13.95 11.68 18.79
CA MET A 61 -12.88 12.61 19.18
C MET A 61 -12.42 12.38 20.62
N ILE A 62 -13.35 12.26 21.57
CA ILE A 62 -13.04 12.00 22.99
C ILE A 62 -12.23 10.71 23.12
N MET A 63 -12.60 9.66 22.38
CA MET A 63 -11.87 8.40 22.36
C MET A 63 -10.42 8.56 21.88
N MET A 64 -10.16 9.41 20.89
CA MET A 64 -8.80 9.68 20.40
C MET A 64 -7.97 10.52 21.37
N GLN A 65 -8.62 11.28 22.25
CA GLN A 65 -7.96 12.12 23.26
C GLN A 65 -7.66 11.37 24.57
N GLU A 66 -8.01 10.08 24.67
CA GLU A 66 -7.68 9.26 25.83
C GLU A 66 -6.17 9.29 26.12
N GLY A 67 -5.81 9.62 27.36
CA GLY A 67 -4.40 9.70 27.78
C GLY A 67 -3.70 11.01 27.44
N LYS A 68 -4.41 12.02 26.92
CA LYS A 68 -3.83 13.34 26.55
C LYS A 68 -3.16 14.06 27.73
N GLU A 69 -3.60 13.80 28.96
CA GLU A 69 -2.98 14.31 30.18
C GLU A 69 -1.52 13.87 30.37
N LYS A 70 -1.09 12.80 29.69
CA LYS A 70 0.28 12.26 29.73
C LYS A 70 1.16 12.79 28.60
N CYS A 71 0.71 13.80 27.85
CA CYS A 71 1.49 14.40 26.78
C CYS A 71 2.80 15.01 27.33
N LYS A 72 3.94 14.60 26.75
CA LYS A 72 5.27 15.11 27.13
C LYS A 72 5.80 16.21 26.20
N TYR A 73 5.07 16.49 25.11
CA TYR A 73 5.42 17.50 24.12
C TYR A 73 4.61 18.77 24.36
N GLN A 74 4.98 19.87 23.70
CA GLN A 74 4.23 21.13 23.77
C GLN A 74 2.76 20.94 23.33
N GLN A 75 2.53 20.06 22.37
CA GLN A 75 1.20 19.73 21.86
C GLN A 75 1.13 18.25 21.44
N CYS A 76 0.07 17.56 21.85
CA CYS A 76 -0.28 16.22 21.39
C CYS A 76 -1.66 16.25 20.73
N HIS A 77 -1.71 15.75 19.51
CA HIS A 77 -2.93 15.73 18.69
C HIS A 77 -3.75 14.45 18.93
N LEU A 78 -3.11 13.35 19.33
CA LEU A 78 -3.74 12.04 19.53
C LEU A 78 -3.29 11.42 20.85
N GLY A 79 -4.16 11.48 21.87
CA GLY A 79 -3.83 11.08 23.23
C GLY A 79 -2.55 11.77 23.70
N SER A 80 -1.58 10.99 24.20
CA SER A 80 -0.27 11.46 24.62
C SER A 80 0.78 11.54 23.49
N ASN A 81 0.41 11.30 22.24
CA ASN A 81 1.35 11.22 21.12
C ASN A 81 1.48 12.56 20.38
N PHE A 82 2.72 12.94 20.08
CA PHE A 82 3.03 14.02 19.17
C PHE A 82 2.77 13.58 17.73
N VAL A 83 2.11 14.44 16.97
CA VAL A 83 1.96 14.32 15.52
C VAL A 83 2.39 15.67 14.93
N PRO A 84 3.36 15.72 14.02
CA PRO A 84 3.72 16.96 13.36
C PRO A 84 2.58 17.45 12.46
N GLU A 85 2.65 18.70 12.04
CA GLU A 85 1.76 19.23 11.01
C GLU A 85 1.86 18.37 9.75
N LEU A 86 0.70 17.95 9.24
CA LEU A 86 0.65 17.17 8.01
C LEU A 86 1.01 18.08 6.84
N LEU A 87 1.99 17.67 6.02
CA LEU A 87 2.44 18.42 4.85
C LEU A 87 2.47 17.50 3.62
N GLY A 88 2.08 18.04 2.47
CA GLY A 88 2.05 17.32 1.20
C GLY A 88 0.75 16.57 0.92
N HIS A 89 0.80 15.69 -0.08
CA HIS A 89 -0.31 14.86 -0.53
C HIS A 89 -0.31 13.50 0.18
N PHE A 90 -1.49 13.05 0.57
CA PHE A 90 -1.69 11.80 1.29
C PHE A 90 -2.60 10.87 0.50
N LEU A 91 -2.27 9.58 0.52
CA LEU A 91 -3.14 8.52 0.02
C LEU A 91 -3.73 7.77 1.22
N ALA A 92 -5.03 7.90 1.41
CA ALA A 92 -5.79 7.21 2.44
C ALA A 92 -6.33 5.88 1.90
N THR A 93 -5.79 4.79 2.43
CA THR A 93 -6.10 3.40 2.02
C THR A 93 -7.05 2.72 3.01
N GLU A 94 -7.39 1.46 2.73
CA GLU A 94 -8.16 0.56 3.58
C GLU A 94 -9.52 1.15 3.99
N ASN A 95 -9.82 1.22 5.28
CA ASN A 95 -11.11 1.68 5.78
C ASN A 95 -11.45 3.10 5.36
N PHE A 96 -10.46 3.97 5.08
CA PHE A 96 -10.74 5.29 4.50
C PHE A 96 -11.32 5.16 3.09
N TYR A 97 -10.69 4.34 2.25
CA TYR A 97 -11.16 4.05 0.89
C TYR A 97 -12.51 3.31 0.89
N PHE A 98 -12.68 2.25 1.68
CA PHE A 98 -13.94 1.51 1.72
C PHE A 98 -15.10 2.36 2.24
N THR A 99 -14.85 3.27 3.19
CA THR A 99 -15.86 4.22 3.66
C THR A 99 -16.22 5.22 2.56
N SER A 100 -15.22 5.81 1.88
CA SER A 100 -15.43 6.69 0.72
C SER A 100 -16.29 6.00 -0.35
N LYS A 101 -15.92 4.77 -0.69
CA LYS A 101 -16.59 3.94 -1.70
C LYS A 101 -18.03 3.63 -1.32
N PHE A 102 -18.31 3.31 -0.05
CA PHE A 102 -19.68 3.06 0.43
C PHE A 102 -20.59 4.27 0.22
N PHE A 103 -20.07 5.47 0.47
CA PHE A 103 -20.82 6.71 0.28
C PHE A 103 -20.90 7.17 -1.19
N GLY A 104 -20.21 6.49 -2.11
CA GLY A 104 -20.12 6.90 -3.51
C GLY A 104 -19.35 8.20 -3.70
N LEU A 105 -18.39 8.49 -2.81
CA LEU A 105 -17.54 9.67 -2.89
C LEU A 105 -16.42 9.46 -3.90
N ASP A 106 -16.09 10.52 -4.64
CA ASP A 106 -14.96 10.56 -5.56
C ASP A 106 -13.62 10.44 -4.82
N ARG A 107 -12.58 9.99 -5.53
CA ARG A 107 -11.21 9.82 -4.99
C ARG A 107 -10.65 11.08 -4.33
N SER A 108 -11.02 12.26 -4.81
CA SER A 108 -10.57 13.57 -4.31
C SER A 108 -11.65 14.34 -3.53
N SER A 109 -12.66 13.62 -3.03
CA SER A 109 -13.67 14.20 -2.15
C SER A 109 -13.04 14.77 -0.89
N SER A 110 -13.61 15.85 -0.40
CA SER A 110 -13.14 16.58 0.77
C SER A 110 -13.70 15.97 2.07
N LEU A 111 -13.20 16.43 3.22
CA LEU A 111 -13.77 16.01 4.51
C LEU A 111 -15.17 16.57 4.74
N SER A 112 -15.54 17.71 4.11
CA SER A 112 -16.92 18.21 4.16
C SER A 112 -17.90 17.27 3.46
N ASP A 113 -17.48 16.57 2.41
CA ASP A 113 -18.29 15.52 1.76
C ASP A 113 -18.56 14.34 2.70
N PHE A 114 -17.57 13.92 3.50
CA PHE A 114 -17.76 12.90 4.55
C PHE A 114 -18.72 13.37 5.64
N VAL A 115 -18.71 14.65 6.01
CA VAL A 115 -19.67 15.23 6.97
C VAL A 115 -21.08 15.11 6.42
N VAL A 116 -21.32 15.56 5.19
CA VAL A 116 -22.65 15.52 4.56
C VAL A 116 -23.14 14.08 4.42
N ALA A 117 -22.30 13.18 3.91
CA ALA A 117 -22.65 11.78 3.72
C ALA A 117 -22.92 11.06 5.06
N GLY A 118 -22.11 11.34 6.08
CA GLY A 118 -22.28 10.82 7.43
C GLY A 118 -23.57 11.29 8.08
N GLU A 119 -23.90 12.59 8.00
CA GLU A 119 -25.16 13.13 8.51
C GLU A 119 -26.38 12.50 7.83
N GLN A 120 -26.31 12.31 6.50
CA GLN A 120 -27.39 11.67 5.73
C GLN A 120 -27.59 10.19 6.08
N LEU A 121 -26.57 9.49 6.54
CA LEU A 121 -26.67 8.09 6.96
C LEU A 121 -27.08 7.97 8.44
N CYS A 122 -26.33 8.60 9.33
CA CYS A 122 -26.47 8.46 10.78
C CYS A 122 -27.83 8.94 11.28
N ASN A 123 -28.33 10.06 10.75
CA ASN A 123 -29.54 10.69 11.25
C ASN A 123 -30.82 10.06 10.68
N LYS A 124 -30.72 9.03 9.84
CA LYS A 124 -31.88 8.31 9.30
C LYS A 124 -32.30 7.17 10.23
N ASP A 125 -33.60 6.88 10.22
CA ASP A 125 -34.14 5.70 10.86
C ASP A 125 -33.69 4.43 10.14
N LEU A 126 -33.49 3.37 10.92
CA LEU A 126 -33.00 2.08 10.41
C LEU A 126 -33.91 1.49 9.32
N SER A 127 -35.23 1.67 9.44
CA SER A 127 -36.21 1.22 8.44
C SER A 127 -36.00 1.88 7.07
N THR A 128 -35.71 3.18 7.04
CA THR A 128 -35.42 3.92 5.81
C THR A 128 -34.11 3.46 5.19
N LEU A 129 -33.09 3.19 6.01
CA LEU A 129 -31.80 2.70 5.53
C LEU A 129 -31.91 1.32 4.88
N ARG A 130 -32.66 0.40 5.48
CA ARG A 130 -32.93 -0.93 4.91
C ARG A 130 -33.60 -0.87 3.53
N GLN A 131 -34.51 0.09 3.34
CA GLN A 131 -35.17 0.29 2.03
C GLN A 131 -34.21 0.86 0.98
N LYS A 132 -33.32 1.77 1.38
CA LYS A 132 -32.38 2.44 0.46
C LYS A 132 -31.18 1.55 0.10
N TYR A 133 -30.68 0.75 1.03
CA TYR A 133 -29.44 -0.02 0.89
C TYR A 133 -29.72 -1.53 1.03
N LEU A 134 -30.34 -2.12 0.01
CA LEU A 134 -30.83 -3.50 0.03
C LEU A 134 -29.75 -4.57 0.30
N ASN A 135 -28.48 -4.29 -0.04
CA ASN A 135 -27.36 -5.22 0.09
C ASN A 135 -26.50 -4.99 1.34
N HIS A 136 -26.97 -4.19 2.30
CA HIS A 136 -26.22 -3.87 3.52
C HIS A 136 -26.99 -4.28 4.76
N SER A 137 -26.25 -4.76 5.76
CA SER A 137 -26.77 -5.12 7.07
C SER A 137 -26.94 -3.90 7.97
N ASP A 138 -27.76 -4.06 9.02
CA ASP A 138 -27.91 -3.02 10.04
C ASP A 138 -26.57 -2.65 10.71
N GLU A 139 -25.66 -3.62 10.87
CA GLU A 139 -24.33 -3.39 11.42
C GLU A 139 -23.45 -2.57 10.46
N ASP A 140 -23.63 -2.71 9.14
CA ASP A 140 -22.93 -1.87 8.16
C ASP A 140 -23.30 -0.40 8.32
N PHE A 141 -24.59 -0.09 8.57
CA PHE A 141 -25.01 1.30 8.77
C PHE A 141 -24.37 1.92 10.00
N SER A 142 -24.33 1.17 11.12
CA SER A 142 -23.63 1.62 12.32
C SER A 142 -22.11 1.77 12.06
N ARG A 143 -21.51 0.83 11.32
CA ARG A 143 -20.08 0.87 10.97
C ARG A 143 -19.74 2.08 10.11
N TYR A 144 -20.50 2.37 9.06
CA TYR A 144 -20.23 3.50 8.16
C TYR A 144 -20.60 4.85 8.77
N CYS A 145 -21.62 4.89 9.65
CA CYS A 145 -21.91 6.06 10.46
C CYS A 145 -20.74 6.38 11.40
N PHE A 146 -20.25 5.39 12.15
CA PHE A 146 -19.04 5.54 12.96
C PHE A 146 -17.82 5.92 12.10
N SER A 147 -17.60 5.25 10.97
CA SER A 147 -16.41 5.46 10.14
C SER A 147 -16.36 6.86 9.55
N SER A 148 -17.47 7.40 9.03
CA SER A 148 -17.53 8.78 8.53
C SER A 148 -17.25 9.80 9.64
N ALA A 149 -17.84 9.62 10.83
CA ALA A 149 -17.59 10.49 11.97
C ALA A 149 -16.14 10.40 12.48
N TYR A 150 -15.59 9.19 12.53
CA TYR A 150 -14.21 8.91 12.95
C TYR A 150 -13.20 9.52 12.00
N ILE A 151 -13.38 9.38 10.68
CA ILE A 151 -12.49 9.95 9.67
C ILE A 151 -12.37 11.48 9.84
N VAL A 152 -13.51 12.17 10.02
CA VAL A 152 -13.52 13.62 10.21
C VAL A 152 -12.94 14.00 11.58
N ALA A 153 -13.28 13.28 12.65
CA ALA A 153 -12.70 13.51 13.98
C ALA A 153 -11.17 13.33 14.01
N LEU A 154 -10.65 12.36 13.28
CA LEU A 154 -9.23 12.11 13.18
C LEU A 154 -8.55 13.20 12.35
N LEU A 155 -8.96 13.38 11.10
CA LEU A 155 -8.21 14.20 10.15
C LEU A 155 -8.42 15.69 10.39
N HIS A 156 -9.67 16.12 10.61
CA HIS A 156 -9.98 17.53 10.82
C HIS A 156 -9.81 17.92 12.29
N ASP A 157 -10.55 17.29 13.20
CA ASP A 157 -10.63 17.76 14.59
C ASP A 157 -9.32 17.51 15.36
N SER A 158 -8.62 16.40 15.09
CA SER A 158 -7.36 16.06 15.78
C SER A 158 -6.13 16.56 15.04
N LEU A 159 -6.03 16.28 13.74
CA LEU A 159 -4.82 16.52 12.94
C LEU A 159 -4.84 17.85 12.16
N GLY A 160 -5.92 18.62 12.22
CA GLY A 160 -5.97 19.98 11.68
C GLY A 160 -6.06 20.07 10.16
N VAL A 161 -6.45 19.00 9.45
CA VAL A 161 -6.71 19.06 8.01
C VAL A 161 -7.96 19.93 7.77
N PRO A 162 -7.91 21.00 6.96
CA PRO A 162 -9.11 21.79 6.64
C PRO A 162 -10.20 20.95 5.97
N LEU A 163 -11.48 21.28 6.20
CA LEU A 163 -12.61 20.47 5.72
C LEU A 163 -12.66 20.36 4.19
N ASP A 164 -12.34 21.45 3.51
CA ASP A 164 -12.40 21.57 2.04
C ASP A 164 -11.06 21.26 1.36
N ASP A 165 -10.07 20.78 2.12
CA ASP A 165 -8.76 20.41 1.60
C ASP A 165 -8.86 19.16 0.72
N LYS A 166 -8.14 19.17 -0.41
CA LYS A 166 -8.10 18.10 -1.41
C LYS A 166 -6.76 17.37 -1.46
N ARG A 167 -5.88 17.58 -0.47
CA ARG A 167 -4.58 16.91 -0.41
C ARG A 167 -4.66 15.41 -0.07
N ILE A 168 -5.82 14.93 0.39
CA ILE A 168 -6.04 13.52 0.72
C ILE A 168 -6.81 12.86 -0.41
N GLU A 169 -6.24 11.81 -0.98
CA GLU A 169 -6.91 10.96 -1.94
C GLU A 169 -7.32 9.63 -1.31
N TYR A 170 -8.49 9.11 -1.68
CA TYR A 170 -9.03 7.86 -1.15
C TYR A 170 -8.94 6.76 -2.20
N SER A 171 -7.94 5.87 -2.06
CA SER A 171 -7.73 4.76 -3.01
C SER A 171 -6.89 3.66 -2.38
N ASN A 172 -7.16 2.41 -2.73
CA ASN A 172 -6.31 1.26 -2.42
C ASN A 172 -5.31 0.92 -3.52
N GLN A 173 -5.28 1.67 -4.62
CA GLN A 173 -4.42 1.36 -5.75
C GLN A 173 -3.78 2.59 -6.37
N ILE A 174 -2.58 2.40 -6.91
CA ILE A 174 -1.87 3.36 -7.76
C ILE A 174 -1.56 2.64 -9.08
N GLY A 175 -2.12 3.13 -10.19
CA GLY A 175 -2.15 2.37 -11.44
C GLY A 175 -2.84 1.02 -11.22
N ASP A 176 -2.18 -0.06 -11.64
CA ASP A 176 -2.66 -1.44 -11.50
C ASP A 176 -2.17 -2.12 -10.21
N THR A 177 -1.50 -1.39 -9.31
CA THR A 177 -0.90 -1.96 -8.11
C THR A 177 -1.73 -1.65 -6.87
N HIS A 178 -2.20 -2.69 -6.18
CA HIS A 178 -2.84 -2.57 -4.87
C HIS A 178 -1.80 -2.22 -3.79
N ILE A 179 -2.11 -1.21 -2.97
CA ILE A 179 -1.23 -0.67 -1.95
C ILE A 179 -1.59 -1.30 -0.61
N GLU A 180 -0.69 -2.13 -0.10
CA GLU A 180 -0.79 -2.72 1.24
C GLU A 180 0.55 -2.67 1.96
N TRP A 181 0.50 -2.67 3.29
CA TRP A 181 1.69 -2.78 4.12
C TRP A 181 2.48 -4.07 3.82
N ALA A 182 1.79 -5.15 3.43
CA ALA A 182 2.41 -6.43 3.09
C ALA A 182 3.31 -6.32 1.86
N LEU A 183 2.91 -5.56 0.84
CA LEU A 183 3.74 -5.29 -0.34
C LEU A 183 4.99 -4.50 0.04
N GLY A 184 4.84 -3.47 0.87
CA GLY A 184 5.98 -2.69 1.38
C GLY A 184 6.95 -3.55 2.19
N ALA A 185 6.43 -4.43 3.06
CA ALA A 185 7.22 -5.38 3.82
C ALA A 185 7.96 -6.37 2.91
N PHE A 186 7.30 -6.89 1.87
CA PHE A 186 7.94 -7.76 0.90
C PHE A 186 9.11 -7.06 0.18
N ILE A 187 8.90 -5.83 -0.30
CA ILE A 187 9.95 -5.04 -0.97
C ILE A 187 11.11 -4.78 -0.01
N ALA A 188 10.82 -4.37 1.23
CA ALA A 188 11.85 -4.11 2.24
C ALA A 188 12.72 -5.35 2.52
N ASN A 189 12.10 -6.54 2.59
CA ASN A 189 12.79 -7.80 2.85
C ASN A 189 13.51 -8.39 1.62
N THR A 190 13.15 -7.96 0.41
CA THR A 190 13.74 -8.48 -0.84
C THR A 190 14.67 -7.50 -1.53
N LYS A 191 14.78 -6.27 -1.02
CA LYS A 191 15.59 -5.18 -1.59
C LYS A 191 17.01 -5.61 -1.96
N ASP A 192 17.70 -6.32 -1.07
CA ASP A 192 19.07 -6.78 -1.31
C ASP A 192 19.18 -7.84 -2.41
N ARG A 193 18.15 -8.69 -2.55
CA ARG A 193 18.10 -9.69 -3.62
C ARG A 193 17.76 -9.06 -4.97
N ILE A 194 16.88 -8.07 -4.98
CA ILE A 194 16.46 -7.35 -6.20
C ILE A 194 17.61 -6.48 -6.74
N LEU A 195 18.31 -5.76 -5.86
CA LEU A 195 19.46 -4.95 -6.23
C LEU A 195 20.67 -5.83 -6.59
N GLY A 196 20.90 -6.93 -5.86
CA GLY A 196 21.95 -7.90 -6.18
C GLY A 196 21.73 -8.65 -7.50
N ALA A 197 20.48 -9.00 -7.83
CA ALA A 197 20.14 -9.62 -9.12
C ALA A 197 20.32 -8.66 -10.30
N SER A 198 20.02 -7.37 -10.11
CA SER A 198 20.22 -6.34 -11.13
C SER A 198 21.72 -6.08 -11.40
N GLY A 199 22.58 -6.26 -10.40
CA GLY A 199 24.04 -6.23 -10.58
C GLY A 199 24.62 -7.51 -11.20
N ALA A 200 24.01 -8.68 -10.96
CA ALA A 200 24.47 -9.96 -11.51
C ALA A 200 24.03 -10.19 -12.97
N ALA A 201 22.94 -9.56 -13.41
CA ALA A 201 22.45 -9.67 -14.80
C ALA A 201 23.35 -8.96 -15.83
N ALA A 202 24.25 -8.05 -15.40
CA ALA A 202 25.14 -7.32 -16.31
C ALA A 202 26.42 -8.09 -16.71
N THR A 203 26.70 -9.27 -16.13
CA THR A 203 27.92 -10.04 -16.41
C THR A 203 27.70 -11.54 -16.56
N GLN A 204 26.71 -11.94 -17.37
CA GLN A 204 26.72 -13.27 -17.95
C GLN A 204 26.66 -13.20 -19.48
N ALA A 205 27.82 -12.85 -20.06
CA ALA A 205 28.10 -13.24 -21.44
C ALA A 205 28.05 -14.78 -21.52
N PRO A 206 27.32 -15.38 -22.48
CA PRO A 206 27.19 -16.83 -22.57
C PRO A 206 28.56 -17.46 -22.83
N LYS A 207 29.00 -18.29 -21.88
CA LYS A 207 30.27 -19.02 -21.91
C LYS A 207 30.16 -20.23 -22.85
N HIS A 208 29.89 -20.00 -24.13
CA HIS A 208 30.01 -20.99 -25.20
C HIS A 208 31.17 -20.62 -26.13
N ARG A 209 32.41 -20.79 -25.65
CA ARG A 209 33.62 -20.68 -26.48
C ARG A 209 34.66 -21.78 -26.21
N PRO A 210 34.30 -23.06 -26.44
CA PRO A 210 35.28 -24.01 -26.94
C PRO A 210 35.00 -24.43 -28.39
N LEU A 211 33.74 -24.43 -28.85
CA LEU A 211 33.37 -24.97 -30.17
C LEU A 211 33.88 -24.12 -31.35
N LEU A 212 33.81 -22.80 -31.24
CA LEU A 212 34.28 -21.86 -32.28
C LEU A 212 35.81 -21.83 -32.42
N ALA A 213 36.54 -22.03 -31.32
CA ALA A 213 38.01 -22.11 -31.35
C ALA A 213 38.48 -23.40 -32.02
N VAL A 214 37.78 -24.51 -31.77
CA VAL A 214 38.05 -25.81 -32.42
C VAL A 214 37.79 -25.73 -33.92
N LEU A 215 36.64 -25.17 -34.34
CA LEU A 215 36.33 -24.95 -35.76
C LEU A 215 37.35 -24.04 -36.45
N GLY A 216 37.78 -22.96 -35.79
CA GLY A 216 38.81 -22.06 -36.31
C GLY A 216 40.17 -22.75 -36.49
N ALA A 217 40.58 -23.60 -35.54
CA ALA A 217 41.82 -24.36 -35.62
C ALA A 217 41.79 -25.39 -36.77
N PHE A 218 40.67 -26.08 -36.99
CA PHE A 218 40.54 -27.03 -38.09
C PHE A 218 40.59 -26.34 -39.46
N LEU A 219 39.93 -25.19 -39.62
CA LEU A 219 39.98 -24.42 -40.87
C LEU A 219 41.38 -23.88 -41.14
N ALA A 220 42.06 -23.34 -40.12
CA ALA A 220 43.44 -22.86 -40.25
C ALA A 220 44.41 -23.99 -40.61
N CYS A 221 44.24 -25.17 -40.00
CA CYS A 221 45.08 -26.34 -40.29
C CYS A 221 44.84 -26.87 -41.71
N GLY A 222 43.58 -26.92 -42.16
CA GLY A 222 43.22 -27.29 -43.53
C GLY A 222 43.82 -26.34 -44.58
N VAL A 223 43.76 -25.03 -44.35
CA VAL A 223 44.39 -24.03 -45.23
C VAL A 223 45.91 -24.16 -45.24
N PHE A 224 46.53 -24.38 -44.07
CA PHE A 224 48.00 -24.53 -43.96
C PHE A 224 48.51 -25.79 -44.68
N LEU A 225 47.79 -26.91 -44.58
CA LEU A 225 48.09 -28.15 -45.30
C LEU A 225 47.87 -27.99 -46.82
N GLY A 226 46.78 -27.32 -47.23
CA GLY A 226 46.51 -27.03 -48.64
C GLY A 226 47.56 -26.12 -49.29
N LEU A 227 48.06 -25.11 -48.56
CA LEU A 227 49.15 -24.24 -49.02
C LEU A 227 50.49 -24.97 -49.10
N ARG A 228 50.77 -25.92 -48.20
CA ARG A 228 51.96 -26.78 -48.27
C ARG A 228 51.93 -27.74 -49.45
N TRP A 229 50.76 -28.23 -49.86
CA TRP A 229 50.61 -29.11 -51.02
C TRP A 229 50.77 -28.40 -52.37
N ARG A 230 50.69 -27.06 -52.39
CA ARG A 230 50.79 -26.23 -53.60
C ARG A 230 52.17 -25.62 -53.88
N LYS A 231 53.27 -26.15 -53.32
CA LYS A 231 54.60 -25.68 -53.73
C LYS A 231 55.08 -26.40 -55.01
N PRO A 232 55.31 -25.71 -56.14
CA PRO A 232 55.89 -26.32 -57.33
C PRO A 232 57.38 -26.60 -57.10
N LYS A 233 57.86 -27.76 -57.57
CA LYS A 233 59.28 -28.14 -57.51
C LYS A 233 60.06 -27.38 -58.59
N THR A 234 60.72 -26.28 -58.23
CA THR A 234 61.70 -25.60 -59.11
C THR A 234 63.09 -26.20 -58.91
N LYS A 235 63.80 -26.47 -60.01
CA LYS A 235 65.20 -26.91 -60.00
C LYS A 235 66.07 -25.78 -60.53
N ILE A 236 67.18 -25.54 -59.85
CA ILE A 236 68.16 -24.51 -60.24
C ILE A 236 69.29 -25.22 -60.97
N ILE A 237 69.62 -24.77 -62.18
CA ILE A 237 70.73 -25.30 -62.98
C ILE A 237 71.72 -24.16 -63.19
N TYR A 238 73.01 -24.44 -62.99
CA TYR A 238 74.09 -23.47 -63.16
C TYR A 238 74.66 -23.57 -64.58
N ASP A 239 74.57 -22.49 -65.34
CA ASP A 239 75.09 -22.39 -66.69
C ASP A 239 76.56 -21.92 -66.63
N LEU A 240 77.47 -22.85 -66.89
CA LEU A 240 78.93 -22.64 -66.78
C LEU A 240 79.48 -21.69 -67.85
N GLU A 241 78.80 -21.50 -69.00
CA GLU A 241 79.26 -20.58 -70.05
C GLU A 241 78.91 -19.13 -69.75
N LYS A 242 77.77 -18.88 -69.09
CA LYS A 242 77.25 -17.52 -68.83
C LYS A 242 77.35 -17.08 -67.37
N GLY A 243 77.96 -17.90 -66.50
CA GLY A 243 78.24 -17.56 -65.10
C GLY A 243 77.00 -17.17 -64.29
N ARG A 244 75.83 -17.75 -64.59
CA ARG A 244 74.56 -17.40 -63.91
C ARG A 244 73.66 -18.62 -63.68
N TYR A 245 72.86 -18.54 -62.61
CA TYR A 245 71.86 -19.56 -62.28
C TYR A 245 70.57 -19.33 -63.08
N ILE A 246 70.03 -20.38 -63.70
CA ILE A 246 68.72 -20.35 -64.37
C ILE A 246 67.75 -21.19 -63.54
N MET A 247 66.58 -20.61 -63.24
CA MET A 247 65.52 -21.29 -62.49
C MET A 247 64.44 -21.78 -63.46
N THR A 248 64.34 -23.10 -63.62
CA THR A 248 63.31 -23.74 -64.47
C THR A 248 62.24 -24.42 -63.61
N ARG A 249 60.97 -24.22 -63.99
CA ARG A 249 59.83 -24.90 -63.37
C ARG A 249 59.72 -26.31 -63.98
N ILE A 250 59.74 -27.34 -63.15
CA ILE A 250 59.40 -28.70 -63.57
C ILE A 250 57.88 -28.74 -63.60
N SER A 251 57.29 -29.07 -64.76
CA SER A 251 55.85 -29.34 -64.87
C SER A 251 55.49 -30.65 -64.19
#